data_AF-A0A949YYB7-F1
#
_entry.id   AF-A0A949YYB7-F1
#
_cell.length_a   1.000
_cell.length_b   1.000
_cell.length_c   1.000
_cell.angle_alpha   90.00
_cell.angle_beta   90.00
_cell.angle_gamma   90.00
#
_symmetry.space_group_name_H-M   'P 1'
#
loop_
_entity.id
_entity.type
_entity.pdbx_description
1 polymer ?
#
loop_
_entity_poly.entity_id
_entity_poly.type
_entity_poly.pdbx_seq_one_letter_code
_entity_poly.pdbx_strand_id
1 'polypeptide(L)'
;MESQGWRRPFARRSALSTPEPRRCVRTGCHADGTNCLTGDCNTSPFAPNQDCPVGVGGQQPATIAEFTLQTQATDFYDITNINGADIGEQMGPLPTSTQTPGAVPTFYWCSTPGGNCKFDYGTFTASVPLAKPIDGTPLLMLIAQGCTQGPATAAGCPSGFQCNGNPAATNGVCFLQCTSSAQCPLTQQCVMASNGNSYCQCSKQSDCPVGEFCGSQFIPGVGIFQQQCGSFEGWWSADDFCGNSSNIIGNPSNPVLNCGAMITNGDGGSTNLSQLFGCTGANATSCYQPTATSGCCGCATSSANSLFSAWPTETSLTCVSNNPVWAADTQPWLANLKQACPSAYSYPFDDATSTFQCEAQGSTNLLGYFIGFTDLPKPTSE
;
A
#
# COMPACT_ATOMS: atom_id res chain seq x y z
N MET A 1 -16.80 -8.72 25.58
CA MET A 1 -16.50 -9.52 24.37
C MET A 1 -17.24 -8.83 23.24
N GLU A 2 -16.67 -7.74 22.72
CA GLU A 2 -17.28 -6.92 21.67
C GLU A 2 -16.54 -7.18 20.36
N SER A 3 -17.32 -7.37 19.29
CA SER A 3 -16.91 -7.79 17.95
C SER A 3 -16.11 -6.71 17.22
N GLN A 4 -14.93 -7.07 16.71
CA GLN A 4 -14.00 -6.23 15.96
C GLN A 4 -14.31 -6.18 14.44
N GLY A 5 -15.32 -6.90 13.97
CA GLY A 5 -15.71 -7.02 12.57
C GLY A 5 -17.15 -6.58 12.35
N TRP A 6 -17.35 -5.62 11.45
CA TRP A 6 -18.67 -5.08 11.13
C TRP A 6 -18.87 -5.08 9.61
N ARG A 7 -19.95 -5.73 9.13
CA ARG A 7 -20.48 -5.46 7.78
C ARG A 7 -21.15 -4.10 7.77
N ARG A 8 -20.77 -3.22 6.85
CA ARG A 8 -21.40 -1.89 6.74
C ARG A 8 -21.68 -1.53 5.27
N PRO A 9 -22.87 -0.99 4.96
CA PRO A 9 -23.08 -0.25 3.73
C PRO A 9 -22.28 1.07 3.78
N PHE A 10 -21.95 1.58 2.59
CA PHE A 10 -21.07 2.73 2.34
C PHE A 10 -21.37 3.98 3.20
N ALA A 11 -20.32 4.75 3.53
CA ALA A 11 -20.34 6.09 4.15
C ALA A 11 -20.86 6.22 5.61
N ARG A 12 -20.23 5.56 6.60
CA ARG A 12 -20.47 5.84 8.04
C ARG A 12 -19.19 5.88 8.87
N ARG A 13 -19.12 6.84 9.80
CA ARG A 13 -18.10 6.92 10.86
C ARG A 13 -18.30 5.81 11.88
N SER A 14 -17.21 5.21 12.36
CA SER A 14 -17.23 4.28 13.49
C SER A 14 -16.52 4.91 14.69
N ALA A 15 -17.18 4.91 15.84
CA ALA A 15 -16.60 5.22 17.13
C ALA A 15 -16.31 3.90 17.86
N LEU A 16 -15.12 3.76 18.45
CA LEU A 16 -14.64 2.50 19.03
C LEU A 16 -14.20 2.68 20.48
N SER A 17 -14.44 1.66 21.31
CA SER A 17 -14.20 1.62 22.76
C SER A 17 -12.89 0.91 23.17
N THR A 18 -12.20 0.23 22.24
CA THR A 18 -10.96 -0.54 22.52
C THR A 18 -9.87 -0.30 21.48
N PRO A 19 -8.57 -0.24 21.85
CA PRO A 19 -7.48 0.03 20.92
C PRO A 19 -6.91 -1.26 20.35
N GLU A 20 -7.22 -1.55 19.08
CA GLU A 20 -6.24 -2.26 18.26
C GLU A 20 -5.32 -1.18 17.67
N PRO A 21 -3.99 -1.36 17.70
CA PRO A 21 -3.04 -0.34 17.23
C PRO A 21 -3.10 -0.11 15.73
N ARG A 22 -3.72 -1.02 14.96
CA ARG A 22 -3.84 -0.94 13.51
C ARG A 22 -5.20 -1.41 13.05
N ARG A 23 -5.83 -0.66 12.15
CA ARG A 23 -7.14 -1.02 11.57
C ARG A 23 -7.13 -0.79 10.07
N CYS A 24 -7.65 -1.76 9.32
CA CYS A 24 -7.85 -1.69 7.87
C CYS A 24 -9.28 -2.12 7.53
N VAL A 25 -9.66 -1.88 6.28
CA VAL A 25 -10.93 -2.34 5.70
C VAL A 25 -10.69 -3.58 4.84
N ARG A 26 -11.73 -4.40 4.71
CA ARG A 26 -11.79 -5.51 3.76
C ARG A 26 -12.78 -5.17 2.65
N THR A 27 -12.38 -5.30 1.39
CA THR A 27 -13.25 -5.04 0.24
C THR A 27 -13.40 -6.27 -0.66
N GLY A 28 -14.42 -6.27 -1.51
CA GLY A 28 -14.68 -7.39 -2.43
C GLY A 28 -15.04 -8.73 -1.76
N CYS A 29 -15.45 -8.72 -0.48
CA CYS A 29 -15.78 -9.93 0.26
C CYS A 29 -17.03 -10.64 -0.27
N HIS A 30 -17.08 -11.96 -0.09
CA HIS A 30 -18.31 -12.74 -0.25
C HIS A 30 -19.42 -12.20 0.66
N ALA A 31 -20.68 -12.58 0.38
CA ALA A 31 -21.85 -12.14 1.15
C ALA A 31 -21.82 -12.54 2.64
N ASP A 32 -20.95 -13.47 3.02
CA ASP A 32 -20.77 -13.94 4.40
C ASP A 32 -19.54 -13.36 5.11
N GLY A 33 -18.73 -12.54 4.42
CA GLY A 33 -17.64 -11.73 5.01
C GLY A 33 -16.29 -12.42 4.94
N THR A 34 -16.25 -13.59 4.34
CA THR A 34 -15.03 -14.31 3.99
C THR A 34 -14.53 -13.89 2.61
N ASN A 35 -13.32 -14.30 2.26
CA ASN A 35 -12.81 -14.26 0.89
C ASN A 35 -12.84 -12.86 0.28
N CYS A 36 -12.20 -11.91 0.96
CA CYS A 36 -12.09 -10.54 0.48
C CYS A 36 -10.98 -10.43 -0.59
N LEU A 37 -11.13 -9.47 -1.50
CA LEU A 37 -10.12 -9.19 -2.54
C LEU A 37 -8.96 -8.38 -1.95
N THR A 38 -9.26 -7.41 -1.09
CA THR A 38 -8.27 -6.58 -0.38
C THR A 38 -8.48 -6.67 1.13
N GLY A 39 -7.40 -6.45 1.88
CA GLY A 39 -7.41 -6.44 3.35
C GLY A 39 -7.81 -7.77 4.00
N ASP A 40 -7.98 -8.84 3.22
CA ASP A 40 -8.37 -10.16 3.75
C ASP A 40 -7.35 -10.61 4.78
N CYS A 41 -7.79 -11.13 5.92
CA CYS A 41 -6.88 -11.55 6.98
C CYS A 41 -6.83 -13.07 7.13
N ASN A 42 -7.04 -13.79 6.02
CA ASN A 42 -7.11 -15.24 5.95
C ASN A 42 -8.07 -15.83 7.01
N THR A 43 -9.19 -15.14 7.27
CA THR A 43 -10.24 -15.70 8.12
C THR A 43 -10.69 -17.03 7.51
N SER A 44 -10.75 -18.08 8.33
CA SER A 44 -11.15 -19.41 7.87
C SER A 44 -12.37 -19.31 6.95
N PRO A 45 -12.34 -19.94 5.75
CA PRO A 45 -13.47 -19.90 4.82
C PRO A 45 -14.75 -20.52 5.41
N PHE A 46 -14.65 -21.16 6.56
CA PHE A 46 -15.76 -21.79 7.30
C PHE A 46 -16.29 -20.95 8.47
N ALA A 47 -15.81 -19.72 8.62
CA ALA A 47 -16.15 -18.84 9.74
C ALA A 47 -16.64 -17.46 9.25
N PRO A 48 -17.94 -17.34 8.93
CA PRO A 48 -18.49 -16.12 8.33
C PRO A 48 -18.44 -14.93 9.29
N ASN A 49 -18.21 -13.75 8.74
CA ASN A 49 -18.16 -12.44 9.41
C ASN A 49 -17.22 -12.38 10.61
N GLN A 50 -16.15 -13.17 10.59
CA GLN A 50 -15.18 -13.12 11.68
C GLN A 50 -14.28 -11.90 11.60
N ASP A 51 -13.90 -11.49 12.80
CA ASP A 51 -12.82 -10.56 13.07
C ASP A 51 -11.50 -11.18 12.58
N CYS A 52 -10.56 -10.33 12.21
CA CYS A 52 -9.21 -10.81 11.96
C CYS A 52 -8.63 -11.41 13.24
N PRO A 53 -7.95 -12.57 13.16
CA PRO A 53 -7.28 -13.14 14.33
C PRO A 53 -6.30 -12.14 14.93
N VAL A 54 -6.18 -12.14 16.27
CA VAL A 54 -5.24 -11.26 16.96
C VAL A 54 -3.81 -11.48 16.42
N GLY A 55 -3.15 -10.38 16.08
CA GLY A 55 -1.80 -10.39 15.49
C GLY A 55 -1.74 -10.70 13.99
N VAL A 56 -2.89 -10.90 13.33
CA VAL A 56 -2.97 -11.09 11.88
C VAL A 56 -3.50 -9.81 11.24
N GLY A 57 -2.63 -9.12 10.49
CA GLY A 57 -3.03 -7.97 9.67
C GLY A 57 -3.80 -8.37 8.42
N GLY A 58 -4.52 -7.42 7.84
CA GLY A 58 -5.07 -7.58 6.50
C GLY A 58 -3.95 -7.74 5.46
N GLN A 59 -4.17 -8.59 4.48
CA GLN A 59 -3.27 -8.76 3.34
C GLN A 59 -3.22 -7.47 2.52
N GLN A 60 -2.04 -7.18 2.00
CA GLN A 60 -1.75 -5.99 1.21
C GLN A 60 -2.30 -6.13 -0.22
N PRO A 61 -2.68 -5.03 -0.89
CA PRO A 61 -2.58 -3.66 -0.39
C PRO A 61 -3.74 -3.32 0.55
N ALA A 62 -3.45 -2.48 1.55
CA ALA A 62 -4.45 -2.00 2.49
C ALA A 62 -4.04 -0.63 3.06
N THR A 63 -4.96 0.33 3.01
CA THR A 63 -4.81 1.54 3.82
C THR A 63 -5.09 1.20 5.28
N ILE A 64 -4.30 1.76 6.20
CA ILE A 64 -4.39 1.42 7.63
C ILE A 64 -4.46 2.70 8.46
N ALA A 65 -5.36 2.75 9.43
CA ALA A 65 -5.33 3.70 10.54
C ALA A 65 -4.50 3.13 11.70
N GLU A 66 -3.42 3.82 12.08
CA GLU A 66 -2.54 3.43 13.17
C GLU A 66 -2.76 4.30 14.42
N PHE A 67 -2.63 3.66 15.59
CA PHE A 67 -2.80 4.29 16.89
C PHE A 67 -1.70 3.84 17.85
N THR A 68 -1.11 4.80 18.55
CA THR A 68 -0.39 4.60 19.80
C THR A 68 -1.11 5.41 20.88
N LEU A 69 -2.03 4.77 21.60
CA LEU A 69 -2.80 5.42 22.66
C LEU A 69 -2.05 5.39 23.99
N GLN A 70 -1.98 6.52 24.68
CA GLN A 70 -1.29 6.66 25.96
C GLN A 70 -2.23 7.22 27.02
N THR A 71 -2.35 6.54 28.16
CA THR A 71 -3.32 6.92 29.21
C THR A 71 -2.93 8.18 30.00
N GLN A 72 -1.63 8.47 30.08
CA GLN A 72 -1.05 9.56 30.87
C GLN A 72 -0.10 10.43 30.04
N ALA A 73 -0.23 10.37 28.72
CA ALA A 73 0.61 11.12 27.79
C ALA A 73 -0.15 11.30 26.47
N THR A 74 0.51 12.00 25.54
CA THR A 74 0.00 12.30 24.21
C THR A 74 -0.18 11.03 23.37
N ASP A 75 -1.32 10.92 22.69
CA ASP A 75 -1.55 9.88 21.69
C ASP A 75 -0.82 10.21 20.39
N PHE A 76 -0.41 9.18 19.66
CA PHE A 76 0.07 9.30 18.28
C PHE A 76 -0.83 8.51 17.36
N TYR A 77 -1.11 9.06 16.19
CA TYR A 77 -1.95 8.41 15.19
C TYR A 77 -1.64 8.89 13.78
N ASP A 78 -1.93 8.05 12.81
CA ASP A 78 -1.66 8.32 11.41
C ASP A 78 -2.50 7.41 10.49
N ILE A 79 -2.72 7.90 9.26
CA ILE A 79 -3.19 7.07 8.16
C ILE A 79 -1.94 6.65 7.39
N THR A 80 -1.75 5.37 7.17
CA THR A 80 -0.61 4.83 6.42
C THR A 80 -1.08 4.20 5.12
N ASN A 81 -0.34 4.50 4.06
CA ASN A 81 -0.46 3.92 2.73
C ASN A 81 0.86 3.35 2.23
N ILE A 82 1.81 3.13 3.15
CA ILE A 82 3.06 2.43 2.88
C ILE A 82 2.83 1.07 2.23
N ASN A 83 1.76 0.38 2.60
CA ASN A 83 1.39 -0.92 2.05
C ASN A 83 0.27 -0.82 1.01
N GLY A 84 0.33 0.22 0.19
CA GLY A 84 -0.69 0.50 -0.82
C GLY A 84 -2.00 1.05 -0.24
N ALA A 85 -3.02 1.06 -1.08
CA ALA A 85 -4.34 1.58 -0.75
C ALA A 85 -5.46 0.81 -1.45
N ASP A 86 -6.46 0.41 -0.70
CA ASP A 86 -7.68 -0.26 -1.18
C ASP A 86 -8.95 0.56 -0.91
N ILE A 87 -8.93 1.43 0.10
CA ILE A 87 -9.98 2.39 0.40
C ILE A 87 -9.40 3.73 0.85
N GLY A 88 -10.10 4.84 0.61
CA GLY A 88 -9.73 6.10 1.21
C GLY A 88 -10.08 6.09 2.70
N GLU A 89 -9.09 6.27 3.57
CA GLU A 89 -9.28 6.35 5.01
C GLU A 89 -8.95 7.74 5.55
N GLN A 90 -9.71 8.17 6.56
CA GLN A 90 -9.37 9.31 7.39
C GLN A 90 -9.65 8.97 8.85
N MET A 91 -8.91 9.60 9.75
CA MET A 91 -9.14 9.42 11.18
C MET A 91 -8.91 10.72 11.93
N GLY A 92 -9.53 10.86 13.10
CA GLY A 92 -9.29 12.02 13.95
C GLY A 92 -9.97 11.90 15.31
N PRO A 93 -9.60 12.76 16.26
CA PRO A 93 -10.23 12.78 17.58
C PRO A 93 -11.69 13.21 17.47
N LEU A 94 -12.54 12.65 18.33
CA LEU A 94 -13.90 13.12 18.53
C LEU A 94 -13.90 14.48 19.25
N PRO A 95 -14.90 15.35 19.01
CA PRO A 95 -14.96 16.66 19.63
C PRO A 95 -14.90 16.58 21.15
N THR A 96 -13.79 17.06 21.73
CA THR A 96 -13.52 17.08 23.17
C THR A 96 -12.61 18.26 23.50
N SER A 97 -12.50 18.62 24.78
CA SER A 97 -11.56 19.65 25.22
C SER A 97 -10.14 19.08 25.18
N THR A 98 -9.25 19.68 24.38
CA THR A 98 -7.87 19.22 24.18
C THR A 98 -6.87 20.18 24.79
N GLN A 99 -5.67 19.68 25.10
CA GLN A 99 -4.57 20.52 25.55
C GLN A 99 -4.06 21.41 24.42
N THR A 100 -3.41 22.50 24.81
CA THR A 100 -2.68 23.34 23.86
C THR A 100 -1.53 22.52 23.26
N PRO A 101 -1.32 22.53 21.93
CA PRO A 101 -0.18 21.86 21.34
C PRO A 101 1.13 22.31 21.99
N GLY A 102 2.05 21.35 22.19
CA GLY A 102 3.42 21.63 22.58
C GLY A 102 4.23 22.20 21.40
N ALA A 103 5.36 21.57 21.07
CA ALA A 103 6.22 21.97 19.95
C ALA A 103 5.71 21.48 18.56
N VAL A 104 4.52 20.87 18.50
CA VAL A 104 3.96 20.31 17.28
C VAL A 104 3.21 21.41 16.51
N PRO A 105 3.40 21.54 15.18
CA PRO A 105 2.61 22.49 14.40
C PRO A 105 1.12 22.22 14.53
N THR A 106 0.32 23.28 14.53
CA THR A 106 -1.12 23.20 14.82
C THR A 106 -1.88 22.26 13.88
N PHE A 107 -1.45 22.13 12.63
CA PHE A 107 -2.06 21.23 11.66
C PHE A 107 -1.88 19.74 12.02
N TYR A 108 -0.81 19.37 12.74
CA TYR A 108 -0.58 17.97 13.17
C TYR A 108 -1.06 17.69 14.60
N TRP A 109 -1.68 18.69 15.24
CA TRP A 109 -2.28 18.56 16.56
C TRP A 109 -3.79 18.36 16.46
N CYS A 110 -4.29 17.27 17.03
CA CYS A 110 -5.71 16.92 17.13
C CYS A 110 -6.50 17.12 15.81
N SER A 111 -5.85 16.81 14.68
CA SER A 111 -6.38 17.04 13.33
C SER A 111 -6.78 15.73 12.66
N THR A 112 -7.11 15.77 11.37
CA THR A 112 -7.68 14.63 10.65
C THR A 112 -6.81 14.22 9.46
N PRO A 113 -5.78 13.38 9.65
CA PRO A 113 -5.08 12.77 8.52
C PRO A 113 -6.06 12.02 7.61
N GLY A 114 -5.78 12.00 6.32
CA GLY A 114 -6.61 11.37 5.31
C GLY A 114 -7.76 12.25 4.78
N GLY A 115 -8.21 13.23 5.58
CA GLY A 115 -9.39 14.03 5.22
C GLY A 115 -9.18 15.05 4.09
N ASN A 116 -7.93 15.42 3.82
CA ASN A 116 -7.53 16.27 2.68
C ASN A 116 -6.96 15.45 1.51
N CYS A 117 -6.96 14.13 1.61
CA CYS A 117 -6.38 13.26 0.61
C CYS A 117 -7.34 13.08 -0.56
N LYS A 118 -6.76 13.06 -1.76
CA LYS A 118 -7.51 12.82 -3.00
C LYS A 118 -7.65 11.34 -3.28
N PHE A 119 -6.65 10.54 -2.87
CA PHE A 119 -6.53 9.10 -3.15
C PHE A 119 -6.55 8.73 -4.65
N ASP A 120 -6.41 9.71 -5.55
CA ASP A 120 -6.27 9.52 -6.99
C ASP A 120 -4.78 9.32 -7.33
N TYR A 121 -4.26 8.14 -6.99
CA TYR A 121 -2.86 7.80 -7.25
C TYR A 121 -2.55 7.72 -8.76
N GLY A 122 -3.55 7.44 -9.61
CA GLY A 122 -3.37 7.31 -11.05
C GLY A 122 -2.93 8.61 -11.71
N THR A 123 -3.59 9.71 -11.37
CA THR A 123 -3.22 11.05 -11.87
C THR A 123 -1.76 11.40 -11.53
N PHE A 124 -1.28 11.00 -10.35
CA PHE A 124 0.08 11.32 -9.92
C PHE A 124 1.12 10.33 -10.43
N THR A 125 0.77 9.06 -10.60
CA THR A 125 1.70 8.03 -11.09
C THR A 125 2.19 8.33 -12.50
N ALA A 126 1.32 8.86 -13.37
CA ALA A 126 1.70 9.31 -14.71
C ALA A 126 2.69 10.51 -14.70
N SER A 127 2.78 11.25 -13.60
CA SER A 127 3.61 12.44 -13.47
C SER A 127 4.97 12.20 -12.83
N VAL A 128 5.18 11.02 -12.22
CA VAL A 128 6.46 10.69 -11.57
C VAL A 128 7.31 9.84 -12.52
N PRO A 129 8.58 10.22 -12.76
CA PRO A 129 9.47 9.46 -13.62
C PRO A 129 9.97 8.20 -12.89
N LEU A 130 9.12 7.18 -12.81
CA LEU A 130 9.58 5.81 -12.64
C LEU A 130 10.47 5.50 -13.84
N ALA A 131 11.67 4.98 -13.62
CA ALA A 131 12.75 4.87 -14.60
C ALA A 131 12.24 4.68 -16.06
N LYS A 132 12.45 5.73 -16.86
CA LYS A 132 12.00 5.94 -18.26
C LYS A 132 11.98 4.64 -19.10
N PRO A 133 10.99 4.39 -20.00
CA PRO A 133 9.82 5.18 -20.40
C PRO A 133 8.49 4.39 -20.23
N ILE A 134 8.28 3.67 -19.13
CA ILE A 134 7.02 2.93 -18.92
C ILE A 134 6.07 3.81 -18.11
N ASP A 135 4.84 3.98 -18.61
CA ASP A 135 3.75 4.47 -17.76
C ASP A 135 3.58 3.46 -16.62
N GLY A 136 3.95 3.84 -15.40
CA GLY A 136 3.87 2.96 -14.24
C GLY A 136 2.46 2.82 -13.67
N THR A 137 1.46 3.49 -14.25
CA THR A 137 0.07 3.41 -13.78
C THR A 137 -0.46 1.98 -13.83
N PRO A 138 -0.38 1.23 -14.96
CA PRO A 138 -0.76 -0.18 -15.00
C PRO A 138 0.12 -1.08 -14.10
N LEU A 139 1.26 -0.58 -13.64
CA LEU A 139 2.12 -1.35 -12.75
C LEU A 139 1.64 -1.25 -11.30
N LEU A 140 1.36 -0.05 -10.82
CA LEU A 140 0.93 0.19 -9.44
C LEU A 140 -0.57 -0.03 -9.23
N MET A 141 -1.35 -0.12 -10.30
CA MET A 141 -2.77 -0.41 -10.19
C MET A 141 -3.00 -1.85 -9.72
N LEU A 142 -3.70 -2.02 -8.61
CA LEU A 142 -4.27 -3.31 -8.25
C LEU A 142 -5.51 -3.54 -9.10
N ILE A 143 -5.48 -4.64 -9.84
CA ILE A 143 -6.66 -5.20 -10.46
C ILE A 143 -6.92 -6.57 -9.87
N ALA A 144 -8.18 -6.98 -9.78
CA ALA A 144 -8.52 -8.34 -9.45
C ALA A 144 -9.46 -8.95 -10.49
N GLN A 145 -9.20 -10.22 -10.78
CA GLN A 145 -10.18 -11.15 -11.32
C GLN A 145 -10.26 -12.32 -10.33
N GLY A 146 -11.07 -12.12 -9.29
CA GLY A 146 -11.23 -13.08 -8.21
C GLY A 146 -11.88 -14.38 -8.69
N CYS A 147 -11.44 -15.49 -8.10
CA CYS A 147 -12.03 -16.80 -8.30
C CYS A 147 -12.13 -17.55 -6.98
N THR A 148 -12.92 -18.63 -6.97
CA THR A 148 -13.05 -19.48 -5.78
C THR A 148 -12.36 -20.82 -6.03
N GLN A 149 -11.39 -21.14 -5.17
CA GLN A 149 -10.78 -22.46 -5.10
C GLN A 149 -11.68 -23.42 -4.32
N GLY A 150 -12.01 -24.54 -4.94
CA GLY A 150 -12.83 -25.61 -4.34
C GLY A 150 -12.35 -27.00 -4.76
N PRO A 151 -12.87 -28.08 -4.13
CA PRO A 151 -12.48 -29.46 -4.43
C PRO A 151 -12.88 -29.94 -5.84
N ALA A 152 -13.70 -29.17 -6.57
CA ALA A 152 -13.99 -29.35 -7.98
C ALA A 152 -13.78 -28.01 -8.70
N THR A 153 -13.24 -28.07 -9.93
CA THR A 153 -12.91 -26.98 -10.89
C THR A 153 -13.12 -25.55 -10.41
N ALA A 154 -12.03 -24.79 -10.39
CA ALA A 154 -11.99 -23.33 -10.26
C ALA A 154 -13.23 -22.63 -10.86
N ALA A 155 -14.04 -22.01 -10.00
CA ALA A 155 -15.19 -21.22 -10.43
C ALA A 155 -14.82 -19.74 -10.48
N GLY A 156 -15.39 -19.00 -11.43
CA GLY A 156 -15.22 -17.54 -11.55
C GLY A 156 -14.17 -17.07 -12.56
N CYS A 157 -13.32 -17.97 -13.08
CA CYS A 157 -12.35 -17.59 -14.11
C CYS A 157 -12.92 -17.67 -15.54
N PRO A 158 -12.46 -16.81 -16.46
CA PRO A 158 -12.75 -16.94 -17.88
C PRO A 158 -12.30 -18.28 -18.45
N SER A 159 -12.89 -18.69 -19.57
CA SER A 159 -12.53 -19.94 -20.24
C SER A 159 -11.02 -19.99 -20.54
N GLY A 160 -10.37 -21.07 -20.09
CA GLY A 160 -8.93 -21.29 -20.27
C GLY A 160 -8.06 -20.78 -19.11
N PHE A 161 -8.56 -19.87 -18.27
CA PHE A 161 -7.85 -19.39 -17.10
C PHE A 161 -7.89 -20.42 -15.97
N GLN A 162 -6.81 -20.46 -15.20
CA GLN A 162 -6.67 -21.25 -13.98
C GLN A 162 -6.86 -20.34 -12.77
N CYS A 163 -7.42 -20.87 -11.68
CA CYS A 163 -7.51 -20.16 -10.41
C CYS A 163 -6.38 -20.65 -9.49
N ASN A 164 -5.60 -19.73 -8.92
CA ASN A 164 -4.72 -20.07 -7.81
C ASN A 164 -4.86 -19.08 -6.65
N GLY A 165 -4.59 -19.55 -5.45
CA GLY A 165 -5.01 -18.96 -4.19
C GLY A 165 -4.24 -19.60 -3.04
N ASN A 166 -4.34 -19.00 -1.86
CA ASN A 166 -3.71 -19.56 -0.68
C ASN A 166 -4.35 -20.93 -0.37
N PRO A 167 -3.58 -22.02 -0.14
CA PRO A 167 -4.14 -23.31 0.24
C PRO A 167 -5.03 -23.29 1.49
N ALA A 168 -4.85 -22.27 2.36
CA ALA A 168 -5.65 -22.05 3.55
C ALA A 168 -6.89 -21.16 3.32
N ALA A 169 -7.07 -20.62 2.12
CA ALA A 169 -8.18 -19.74 1.76
C ALA A 169 -8.96 -20.29 0.56
N THR A 170 -10.22 -19.89 0.42
CA THR A 170 -11.03 -20.27 -0.75
C THR A 170 -11.01 -19.20 -1.84
N ASN A 171 -10.39 -18.04 -1.61
CA ASN A 171 -10.18 -17.01 -2.63
C ASN A 171 -8.92 -17.31 -3.45
N GLY A 172 -8.99 -16.98 -4.72
CA GLY A 172 -7.87 -17.03 -5.63
C GLY A 172 -7.98 -15.94 -6.68
N VAL A 173 -6.97 -15.93 -7.54
CA VAL A 173 -6.85 -15.04 -8.68
C VAL A 173 -6.74 -15.89 -9.93
N CYS A 174 -7.42 -15.45 -10.99
CA CYS A 174 -7.33 -16.06 -12.30
C CYS A 174 -5.99 -15.74 -12.99
N PHE A 175 -5.38 -16.72 -13.64
CA PHE A 175 -4.20 -16.53 -14.47
C PHE A 175 -4.21 -17.49 -15.66
N LEU A 176 -3.47 -17.16 -16.72
CA LEU A 176 -3.37 -17.98 -17.91
C LEU A 176 -1.91 -18.24 -18.26
N GLN A 177 -1.48 -19.50 -18.17
CA GLN A 177 -0.18 -19.92 -18.68
C GLN A 177 -0.18 -19.98 -20.20
N CYS A 178 0.97 -19.69 -20.80
CA CYS A 178 1.15 -19.70 -22.25
C CYS A 178 2.56 -20.15 -22.64
N THR A 179 2.69 -20.55 -23.89
CA THR A 179 3.97 -20.80 -24.57
C THR A 179 4.18 -19.88 -25.77
N SER A 180 3.14 -19.16 -26.21
CA SER A 180 3.22 -18.13 -27.26
C SER A 180 2.11 -17.09 -27.10
N SER A 181 2.34 -15.85 -27.57
CA SER A 181 1.33 -14.78 -27.51
C SER A 181 0.04 -15.09 -28.29
N ALA A 182 0.07 -16.06 -29.22
CA ALA A 182 -1.14 -16.49 -29.95
C ALA A 182 -2.18 -17.21 -29.07
N GLN A 183 -1.79 -17.67 -27.88
CA GLN A 183 -2.69 -18.28 -26.89
C GLN A 183 -3.33 -17.25 -25.97
N CYS A 184 -2.88 -16.00 -26.02
CA CYS A 184 -3.33 -14.95 -25.12
C CYS A 184 -4.55 -14.21 -25.70
N PRO A 185 -5.50 -13.80 -24.85
CA PRO A 185 -6.64 -13.01 -25.28
C PRO A 185 -6.21 -11.66 -25.86
N LEU A 186 -6.96 -11.17 -26.87
CA LEU A 186 -6.77 -9.85 -27.47
C LEU A 186 -5.32 -9.63 -27.93
N THR A 187 -4.67 -8.57 -27.45
CA THR A 187 -3.28 -8.21 -27.77
C THR A 187 -2.31 -8.47 -26.63
N GLN A 188 -2.73 -9.21 -25.60
CA GLN A 188 -1.88 -9.61 -24.50
C GLN A 188 -0.67 -10.43 -25.00
N GLN A 189 0.44 -10.33 -24.26
CA GLN A 189 1.69 -10.97 -24.64
C GLN A 189 2.00 -12.12 -23.68
N CYS A 190 2.60 -13.18 -24.24
CA CYS A 190 3.11 -14.27 -23.43
C CYS A 190 4.48 -13.88 -22.87
N VAL A 191 4.53 -13.58 -21.57
CA VAL A 191 5.72 -13.03 -20.91
C VAL A 191 6.20 -14.00 -19.83
N MET A 192 7.50 -14.28 -19.83
CA MET A 192 8.14 -15.08 -18.79
C MET A 192 8.14 -14.33 -17.46
N ALA A 193 7.75 -15.01 -16.38
CA ALA A 193 7.84 -14.50 -15.02
C ALA A 193 9.11 -14.99 -14.31
N SER A 194 9.34 -14.48 -13.10
CA SER A 194 10.49 -14.81 -12.27
C SER A 194 10.64 -16.31 -11.93
N ASN A 195 9.56 -17.08 -11.98
CA ASN A 195 9.59 -18.53 -11.76
C ASN A 195 9.94 -19.36 -13.00
N GLY A 196 10.30 -18.72 -14.11
CA GLY A 196 10.70 -19.37 -15.36
C GLY A 196 9.55 -19.83 -16.26
N ASN A 197 8.30 -19.79 -15.79
CA ASN A 197 7.11 -20.05 -16.59
C ASN A 197 6.64 -18.77 -17.30
N SER A 198 5.84 -18.93 -18.36
CA SER A 198 5.27 -17.79 -19.09
C SER A 198 3.75 -17.71 -18.94
N TYR A 199 3.26 -16.47 -18.86
CA TYR A 199 1.86 -16.15 -18.61
C TYR A 199 1.39 -15.06 -19.57
N CYS A 200 0.10 -15.06 -19.88
CA CYS A 200 -0.52 -13.98 -20.63
C CYS A 200 -0.62 -12.74 -19.75
N GLN A 201 0.03 -11.66 -20.20
CA GLN A 201 0.05 -10.39 -19.49
C GLN A 201 -0.38 -9.25 -20.40
N CYS A 202 -1.10 -8.29 -19.81
CA CYS A 202 -1.35 -7.00 -20.43
C CYS A 202 -0.16 -6.07 -20.16
N SER A 203 0.06 -5.10 -21.04
CA SER A 203 1.09 -4.06 -20.87
C SER A 203 0.51 -2.66 -20.87
N LYS A 204 -0.66 -2.53 -21.48
CA LYS A 204 -1.40 -1.30 -21.65
C LYS A 204 -2.87 -1.64 -21.67
N GLN A 205 -3.66 -0.61 -21.48
CA GLN A 205 -5.08 -0.77 -21.41
C GLN A 205 -5.74 -1.42 -22.64
N SER A 206 -5.30 -1.04 -23.84
CA SER A 206 -5.86 -1.61 -25.08
C SER A 206 -5.65 -3.13 -25.23
N ASP A 207 -4.88 -3.76 -24.34
CA ASP A 207 -4.74 -5.21 -24.25
C ASP A 207 -5.90 -5.86 -23.48
N CYS A 208 -6.75 -5.07 -22.82
CA CYS A 208 -7.85 -5.53 -21.98
C CYS A 208 -9.24 -5.32 -22.64
N PRO A 209 -10.22 -6.17 -22.31
CA PRO A 209 -11.61 -5.94 -22.69
C PRO A 209 -12.15 -4.60 -22.18
N VAL A 210 -13.15 -4.06 -22.87
CA VAL A 210 -13.89 -2.87 -22.39
C VAL A 210 -14.48 -3.17 -21.02
N GLY A 211 -14.33 -2.25 -20.06
CA GLY A 211 -14.75 -2.41 -18.67
C GLY A 211 -13.70 -3.02 -17.73
N GLU A 212 -12.54 -3.46 -18.24
CA GLU A 212 -11.43 -3.96 -17.42
C GLU A 212 -10.22 -3.04 -17.53
N PHE A 213 -9.36 -3.06 -16.52
CA PHE A 213 -8.10 -2.32 -16.50
C PHE A 213 -6.92 -3.27 -16.65
N CYS A 214 -5.85 -2.81 -17.29
CA CYS A 214 -4.55 -3.46 -17.15
C CYS A 214 -3.89 -3.03 -15.84
N GLY A 215 -3.61 -3.99 -14.95
CA GLY A 215 -3.02 -3.73 -13.64
C GLY A 215 -2.18 -4.91 -13.14
N SER A 216 -1.44 -4.72 -12.06
CA SER A 216 -0.69 -5.80 -11.40
C SER A 216 -1.53 -6.53 -10.36
N GLN A 217 -1.33 -7.84 -10.27
CA GLN A 217 -1.93 -8.68 -9.25
C GLN A 217 -0.91 -9.72 -8.76
N PHE A 218 -0.82 -9.89 -7.43
CA PHE A 218 -0.08 -10.99 -6.84
C PHE A 218 -0.88 -12.29 -7.03
N ILE A 219 -0.27 -13.33 -7.61
CA ILE A 219 -0.91 -14.64 -7.80
C ILE A 219 -0.55 -15.54 -6.60
N PRO A 220 -1.46 -15.72 -5.63
CA PRO A 220 -1.15 -16.49 -4.44
C PRO A 220 -0.92 -17.96 -4.80
N GLY A 221 -0.02 -18.62 -4.08
CA GLY A 221 0.39 -20.00 -4.36
C GLY A 221 1.37 -20.15 -5.53
N VAL A 222 1.39 -19.22 -6.51
CA VAL A 222 2.48 -19.13 -7.51
C VAL A 222 3.61 -18.24 -6.98
N GLY A 223 3.27 -17.20 -6.20
CA GLY A 223 4.24 -16.34 -5.53
C GLY A 223 4.87 -15.30 -6.45
N ILE A 224 4.14 -14.82 -7.46
CA ILE A 224 4.62 -13.84 -8.46
C ILE A 224 3.60 -12.73 -8.64
N PHE A 225 4.07 -11.53 -8.99
CA PHE A 225 3.22 -10.46 -9.52
C PHE A 225 3.11 -10.58 -11.03
N GLN A 226 1.92 -10.41 -11.58
CA GLN A 226 1.65 -10.44 -13.02
C GLN A 226 0.73 -9.28 -13.39
N GLN A 227 0.95 -8.69 -14.57
CA GLN A 227 0.01 -7.72 -15.11
C GLN A 227 -1.13 -8.44 -15.82
N GLN A 228 -2.36 -8.23 -15.38
CA GLN A 228 -3.54 -8.90 -15.92
C GLN A 228 -4.65 -7.89 -16.18
N CYS A 229 -5.66 -8.33 -16.92
CA CYS A 229 -6.88 -7.57 -17.10
C CYS A 229 -7.87 -7.94 -15.98
N GLY A 230 -8.47 -6.93 -15.37
CA GLY A 230 -9.43 -7.15 -14.28
C GLY A 230 -10.15 -5.88 -13.85
N SER A 231 -10.94 -5.98 -12.79
CA SER A 231 -11.57 -4.81 -12.18
C SER A 231 -10.55 -4.07 -11.31
N PHE A 232 -10.59 -2.74 -11.30
CA PHE A 232 -9.79 -1.92 -10.39
C PHE A 232 -10.22 -2.15 -8.94
N GLU A 233 -9.28 -2.52 -8.07
CA GLU A 233 -9.52 -2.76 -6.64
C GLU A 233 -8.63 -1.92 -5.71
N GLY A 234 -7.65 -1.18 -6.25
CA GLY A 234 -6.79 -0.33 -5.43
C GLY A 234 -5.44 -0.02 -6.07
N TRP A 235 -4.46 0.27 -5.22
CA TRP A 235 -3.11 0.64 -5.58
C TRP A 235 -2.09 -0.10 -4.73
N TRP A 236 -1.09 -0.68 -5.40
CA TRP A 236 0.13 -1.18 -4.80
C TRP A 236 1.07 -0.04 -4.44
N SER A 237 1.92 -0.28 -3.45
CA SER A 237 3.16 0.49 -3.26
C SER A 237 4.38 -0.31 -3.72
N ALA A 238 5.52 0.37 -3.88
CA ALA A 238 6.78 -0.33 -4.09
C ALA A 238 7.24 -1.12 -2.86
N ASP A 239 6.84 -0.71 -1.65
CA ASP A 239 7.06 -1.49 -0.44
C ASP A 239 6.33 -2.84 -0.48
N ASP A 240 5.11 -2.90 -1.01
CA ASP A 240 4.40 -4.17 -1.23
C ASP A 240 5.16 -5.07 -2.21
N PHE A 241 5.64 -4.50 -3.32
CA PHE A 241 6.41 -5.23 -4.32
C PHE A 241 7.77 -5.69 -3.78
N CYS A 242 8.44 -4.87 -2.98
CA CYS A 242 9.78 -5.12 -2.47
C CYS A 242 9.85 -5.58 -1.01
N GLY A 243 8.72 -5.99 -0.43
CA GLY A 243 8.68 -6.67 0.87
C GLY A 243 9.49 -7.98 0.89
N ASN A 244 9.85 -8.53 -0.28
CA ASN A 244 10.76 -9.66 -0.42
C ASN A 244 11.82 -9.36 -1.50
N SER A 245 13.10 -9.58 -1.19
CA SER A 245 14.22 -9.37 -2.12
C SER A 245 14.22 -10.34 -3.32
N SER A 246 13.45 -11.42 -3.27
CA SER A 246 13.29 -12.35 -4.40
C SER A 246 12.30 -11.83 -5.47
N ASN A 247 11.56 -10.76 -5.17
CA ASN A 247 10.54 -10.25 -6.06
C ASN A 247 11.16 -9.51 -7.25
N ILE A 248 10.66 -9.84 -8.43
CA ILE A 248 11.00 -9.19 -9.69
C ILE A 248 9.68 -8.82 -10.37
N ILE A 249 9.57 -7.56 -10.76
CA ILE A 249 8.40 -7.01 -11.44
C ILE A 249 8.74 -6.76 -12.92
N GLY A 250 7.89 -7.27 -13.81
CA GLY A 250 8.12 -7.25 -15.25
C GLY A 250 8.95 -8.42 -15.76
N ASN A 251 9.56 -8.26 -16.94
CA ASN A 251 10.33 -9.31 -17.59
C ASN A 251 11.66 -9.56 -16.82
N PRO A 252 11.97 -10.79 -16.37
CA PRO A 252 13.20 -11.08 -15.63
C PRO A 252 14.50 -10.72 -16.35
N SER A 253 14.50 -10.70 -17.70
CA SER A 253 15.67 -10.31 -18.50
C SER A 253 15.88 -8.80 -18.58
N ASN A 254 14.83 -8.00 -18.32
CA ASN A 254 14.87 -6.55 -18.26
C ASN A 254 13.79 -6.06 -17.28
N PRO A 255 14.00 -6.26 -15.97
CA PRO A 255 12.96 -6.03 -14.98
C PRO A 255 12.72 -4.54 -14.78
N VAL A 256 11.45 -4.18 -14.55
CA VAL A 256 11.09 -2.80 -14.17
C VAL A 256 11.54 -2.52 -12.74
N LEU A 257 11.37 -3.51 -11.86
CA LEU A 257 11.86 -3.48 -10.49
C LEU A 257 12.44 -4.84 -10.13
N ASN A 258 13.68 -4.85 -9.65
CA ASN A 258 14.35 -6.05 -9.14
C ASN A 258 14.74 -5.81 -7.69
N CYS A 259 13.89 -6.24 -6.77
CA CYS A 259 14.02 -5.91 -5.35
C CYS A 259 15.30 -6.47 -4.72
N GLY A 260 15.89 -7.51 -5.30
CA GLY A 260 17.15 -8.11 -4.87
C GLY A 260 18.40 -7.55 -5.55
N ALA A 261 18.27 -6.56 -6.44
CA ALA A 261 19.40 -5.97 -7.12
C ALA A 261 20.36 -5.33 -6.11
N MET A 262 21.62 -5.81 -6.11
CA MET A 262 22.67 -5.24 -5.28
C MET A 262 23.06 -3.87 -5.80
N ILE A 263 23.14 -2.91 -4.88
CA ILE A 263 23.47 -1.52 -5.16
C ILE A 263 24.50 -1.03 -4.14
N THR A 264 25.28 -0.03 -4.56
CA THR A 264 26.21 0.67 -3.67
C THR A 264 25.43 1.75 -2.94
N ASN A 265 25.35 1.66 -1.61
CA ASN A 265 24.63 2.58 -0.76
C ASN A 265 25.34 3.94 -0.65
N GLY A 266 24.65 4.96 -0.11
CA GLY A 266 25.20 6.31 0.06
C GLY A 266 26.41 6.42 1.01
N ASP A 267 26.70 5.39 1.80
CA ASP A 267 27.90 5.26 2.63
C ASP A 267 29.04 4.47 1.95
N GLY A 268 28.85 4.03 0.70
CA GLY A 268 29.79 3.17 -0.02
C GLY A 268 29.68 1.68 0.32
N GLY A 269 28.81 1.32 1.26
CA GLY A 269 28.47 -0.07 1.59
C GLY A 269 27.60 -0.72 0.51
N SER A 270 27.30 -2.01 0.68
CA SER A 270 26.43 -2.74 -0.23
C SER A 270 25.05 -2.96 0.40
N THR A 271 23.99 -2.69 -0.36
CA THR A 271 22.58 -2.90 0.03
C THR A 271 21.80 -3.44 -1.17
N ASN A 272 20.50 -3.65 -1.04
CA ASN A 272 19.60 -3.95 -2.16
C ASN A 272 18.33 -3.09 -2.10
N LEU A 273 17.55 -3.08 -3.18
CA LEU A 273 16.34 -2.25 -3.26
C LEU A 273 15.32 -2.60 -2.17
N SER A 274 15.12 -3.88 -1.85
CA SER A 274 14.23 -4.31 -0.75
C SER A 274 14.62 -3.70 0.60
N GLN A 275 15.92 -3.63 0.89
CA GLN A 275 16.43 -2.99 2.10
C GLN A 275 16.29 -1.46 2.07
N LEU A 276 16.40 -0.82 0.90
CA LEU A 276 16.17 0.61 0.74
C LEU A 276 14.71 1.01 0.92
N PHE A 277 13.77 0.28 0.29
CA PHE A 277 12.33 0.52 0.45
C PHE A 277 11.92 0.29 1.91
N GLY A 278 12.26 -0.87 2.46
CA GLY A 278 11.89 -1.22 3.84
C GLY A 278 12.69 -0.50 4.93
N CYS A 279 13.65 0.37 4.58
CA CYS A 279 14.61 0.97 5.52
C CYS A 279 15.16 -0.04 6.53
N THR A 280 15.74 -1.14 6.05
CA THR A 280 16.30 -2.20 6.88
C THR A 280 17.79 -2.39 6.61
N GLY A 281 18.46 -3.24 7.41
CA GLY A 281 19.87 -3.54 7.22
C GLY A 281 20.75 -2.29 7.32
N ALA A 282 21.55 -2.02 6.28
CA ALA A 282 22.43 -0.84 6.21
C ALA A 282 21.66 0.50 6.24
N ASN A 283 20.37 0.48 5.91
CA ASN A 283 19.50 1.64 5.82
C ASN A 283 18.52 1.75 7.01
N ALA A 284 18.77 1.03 8.10
CA ALA A 284 17.87 0.98 9.28
C ALA A 284 17.82 2.26 10.13
N THR A 285 18.49 3.34 9.71
CA THR A 285 18.53 4.61 10.44
C THR A 285 17.86 5.71 9.62
N SER A 286 16.92 6.43 10.23
CA SER A 286 16.25 7.58 9.61
C SER A 286 17.22 8.73 9.33
N CYS A 287 17.07 9.37 8.17
CA CYS A 287 17.80 10.58 7.79
C CYS A 287 17.40 11.84 8.58
N TYR A 288 16.30 11.79 9.35
CA TYR A 288 15.85 12.89 10.21
C TYR A 288 16.46 12.83 11.62
N GLN A 289 17.11 11.74 12.00
CA GLN A 289 17.66 11.56 13.34
C GLN A 289 19.06 12.20 13.47
N PRO A 290 19.44 12.73 14.66
CA PRO A 290 20.71 13.42 14.86
C PRO A 290 21.97 12.61 14.50
N THR A 291 21.89 11.29 14.55
CA THR A 291 23.01 10.36 14.28
C THR A 291 23.01 9.83 12.84
N ALA A 292 22.22 10.43 11.95
CA ALA A 292 22.09 9.95 10.57
C ALA A 292 23.41 10.03 9.80
N THR A 293 23.74 8.97 9.06
CA THR A 293 24.89 8.89 8.15
C THR A 293 24.43 9.02 6.70
N SER A 294 25.35 9.01 5.73
CA SER A 294 24.99 9.07 4.30
C SER A 294 24.25 7.84 3.76
N GLY A 295 24.25 6.73 4.52
CA GLY A 295 23.48 5.51 4.23
C GLY A 295 22.08 5.48 4.86
N CYS A 296 21.60 6.58 5.44
CA CYS A 296 20.30 6.64 6.10
C CYS A 296 19.11 6.42 5.13
N CYS A 297 17.91 6.29 5.68
CA CYS A 297 16.66 6.17 4.93
C CYS A 297 15.78 7.41 5.05
N GLY A 298 15.13 7.81 3.95
CA GLY A 298 14.21 8.94 3.92
C GLY A 298 14.88 10.27 3.62
N CYS A 299 14.37 11.34 4.26
CA CYS A 299 14.69 12.73 3.91
C CYS A 299 14.15 13.14 2.53
N ALA A 300 12.91 12.77 2.22
CA ALA A 300 12.26 13.15 0.97
C ALA A 300 12.18 14.69 0.77
N THR A 301 12.10 15.46 1.86
CA THR A 301 11.97 16.93 1.85
C THR A 301 13.28 17.68 1.62
N SER A 302 14.43 17.00 1.51
CA SER A 302 15.70 17.67 1.19
C SER A 302 15.63 18.34 -0.17
N SER A 303 15.99 19.62 -0.22
CA SER A 303 16.07 20.41 -1.46
C SER A 303 17.13 19.90 -2.44
N ALA A 304 18.00 18.95 -2.04
CA ALA A 304 18.93 18.28 -2.94
C ALA A 304 18.24 17.21 -3.80
N ASN A 305 17.04 16.78 -3.42
CA ASN A 305 16.29 15.75 -4.13
C ASN A 305 15.40 16.37 -5.20
N SER A 306 15.28 15.75 -6.37
CA SER A 306 14.52 16.32 -7.49
C SER A 306 13.01 16.33 -7.27
N LEU A 307 12.50 15.44 -6.42
CA LEU A 307 11.07 15.27 -6.13
C LEU A 307 10.67 15.83 -4.75
N PHE A 308 11.51 16.66 -4.12
CA PHE A 308 11.23 17.20 -2.79
C PHE A 308 9.91 17.97 -2.69
N SER A 309 9.47 18.59 -3.77
CA SER A 309 8.22 19.35 -3.85
C SER A 309 6.96 18.48 -3.83
N ALA A 310 7.09 17.16 -3.97
CA ALA A 310 5.99 16.22 -3.81
C ALA A 310 5.60 16.02 -2.34
N TRP A 311 6.47 16.41 -1.40
CA TRP A 311 6.23 16.35 0.04
C TRP A 311 5.85 17.73 0.60
N PRO A 312 4.96 17.80 1.61
CA PRO A 312 4.78 19.01 2.38
C PRO A 312 6.09 19.50 2.99
N THR A 313 6.28 20.82 3.03
CA THR A 313 7.42 21.44 3.71
C THR A 313 6.97 21.98 5.06
N GLU A 314 7.59 21.53 6.15
CA GLU A 314 7.42 22.10 7.48
C GLU A 314 8.77 22.51 8.05
N THR A 315 8.84 23.72 8.61
CA THR A 315 10.11 24.32 9.07
C THR A 315 10.75 23.56 10.23
N SER A 316 9.99 22.73 10.95
CA SER A 316 10.49 21.85 12.01
C SER A 316 11.08 20.53 11.49
N LEU A 317 11.05 20.27 10.17
CA LEU A 317 11.48 19.02 9.53
C LEU A 317 12.83 19.14 8.85
N THR A 318 13.86 19.44 9.62
CA THR A 318 15.21 19.49 9.08
C THR A 318 15.76 18.08 8.89
N CYS A 319 16.04 17.72 7.65
CA CYS A 319 16.92 16.60 7.35
C CYS A 319 18.29 16.79 7.98
N VAL A 320 18.78 15.75 8.67
CA VAL A 320 20.13 15.73 9.24
C VAL A 320 21.14 15.20 8.22
N SER A 321 20.73 14.20 7.44
CA SER A 321 21.50 13.62 6.34
C SER A 321 20.57 13.39 5.13
N ASN A 322 21.14 13.08 3.98
CA ASN A 322 20.39 12.75 2.76
C ASN A 322 21.13 11.65 1.99
N ASN A 323 20.46 10.52 1.77
CA ASN A 323 21.01 9.41 1.00
C ASN A 323 20.63 9.58 -0.48
N PRO A 324 21.58 9.94 -1.37
CA PRO A 324 21.26 10.19 -2.77
C PRO A 324 20.82 8.93 -3.51
N VAL A 325 21.21 7.74 -3.03
CA VAL A 325 20.79 6.46 -3.63
C VAL A 325 19.33 6.19 -3.30
N TRP A 326 18.94 6.37 -2.03
CA TRP A 326 17.52 6.30 -1.63
C TRP A 326 16.65 7.32 -2.38
N ALA A 327 17.14 8.56 -2.52
CA ALA A 327 16.41 9.60 -3.25
C ALA A 327 16.24 9.27 -4.74
N ALA A 328 17.22 8.62 -5.36
CA ALA A 328 17.16 8.24 -6.78
C ALA A 328 16.28 7.01 -7.02
N ASP A 329 16.39 5.99 -6.17
CA ASP A 329 15.80 4.67 -6.42
C ASP A 329 14.48 4.43 -5.68
N THR A 330 14.24 5.10 -4.55
CA THR A 330 13.03 4.90 -3.72
C THR A 330 12.03 6.05 -3.89
N GLN A 331 12.47 7.31 -3.77
CA GLN A 331 11.56 8.47 -3.77
C GLN A 331 10.59 8.53 -4.97
N PRO A 332 10.99 8.18 -6.22
CA PRO A 332 10.07 8.18 -7.35
C PRO A 332 8.88 7.23 -7.18
N TRP A 333 9.03 6.14 -6.42
CA TRP A 333 7.95 5.19 -6.17
C TRP A 333 7.00 5.61 -5.04
N LEU A 334 7.36 6.65 -4.30
CA LEU A 334 6.63 7.16 -3.13
C LEU A 334 5.94 8.50 -3.42
N ALA A 335 6.41 9.23 -4.43
CA ALA A 335 5.92 10.59 -4.69
C ALA A 335 4.45 10.61 -5.10
N ASN A 336 3.98 9.60 -5.84
CA ASN A 336 2.56 9.45 -6.15
C ASN A 336 1.73 9.25 -4.86
N LEU A 337 2.25 8.46 -3.92
CA LEU A 337 1.58 8.20 -2.64
C LEU A 337 1.40 9.49 -1.84
N LYS A 338 2.48 10.27 -1.73
CA LYS A 338 2.47 11.53 -0.98
C LYS A 338 1.67 12.63 -1.66
N GLN A 339 1.71 12.74 -2.98
CA GLN A 339 0.89 13.72 -3.71
C GLN A 339 -0.61 13.40 -3.62
N ALA A 340 -0.97 12.10 -3.65
CA ALA A 340 -2.36 11.67 -3.48
C ALA A 340 -2.86 11.90 -2.05
N CYS A 341 -1.99 11.68 -1.07
CA CYS A 341 -2.33 11.85 0.34
C CYS A 341 -1.16 12.44 1.14
N PRO A 342 -1.02 13.78 1.18
CA PRO A 342 0.14 14.42 1.80
C PRO A 342 0.26 14.20 3.31
N SER A 343 -0.85 13.91 3.99
CA SER A 343 -0.88 13.62 5.42
C SER A 343 -0.67 12.13 5.76
N ALA A 344 -0.55 11.26 4.75
CA ALA A 344 -0.36 9.83 5.01
C ALA A 344 1.11 9.48 5.17
N TYR A 345 1.35 8.43 5.96
CA TYR A 345 2.63 7.77 6.13
C TYR A 345 2.87 6.84 4.96
N SER A 346 3.87 7.16 4.13
CA SER A 346 4.06 6.50 2.83
C SER A 346 5.30 5.62 2.75
N TYR A 347 6.24 5.71 3.71
CA TYR A 347 7.46 4.87 3.74
C TYR A 347 8.04 4.80 5.17
N PRO A 348 8.92 3.84 5.49
CA PRO A 348 9.44 3.75 6.86
C PRO A 348 10.31 4.95 7.23
N PHE A 349 10.12 5.46 8.44
CA PHE A 349 10.68 6.74 8.88
C PHE A 349 10.28 7.93 7.98
N ASP A 350 9.03 7.94 7.51
CA ASP A 350 8.46 9.10 6.83
C ASP A 350 8.63 10.38 7.67
N ASP A 351 8.54 11.50 6.99
CA ASP A 351 8.65 12.82 7.60
C ASP A 351 7.50 13.08 8.59
N ALA A 352 7.67 14.00 9.54
CA ALA A 352 6.66 14.15 10.59
C ALA A 352 5.32 14.74 10.10
N THR A 353 5.18 15.15 8.83
CA THR A 353 3.88 15.54 8.26
C THR A 353 2.89 14.40 8.12
N SER A 354 3.33 13.16 8.31
CA SER A 354 2.47 11.97 8.33
C SER A 354 2.09 11.49 9.72
N THR A 355 2.56 12.11 10.80
CA THR A 355 2.27 11.66 12.18
C THR A 355 1.59 12.75 12.98
N PHE A 356 0.43 12.42 13.54
CA PHE A 356 -0.42 13.35 14.26
C PHE A 356 -0.41 13.03 15.76
N GLN A 357 -0.60 14.06 16.56
CA GLN A 357 -0.59 13.97 18.01
C GLN A 357 -1.87 14.57 18.60
N CYS A 358 -2.37 14.02 19.70
CA CYS A 358 -3.48 14.64 20.42
C CYS A 358 -3.49 14.25 21.90
N GLU A 359 -3.98 15.16 22.74
CA GLU A 359 -4.13 14.91 24.17
C GLU A 359 -5.36 15.63 24.73
N ALA A 360 -6.22 14.88 25.45
CA ALA A 360 -7.35 15.47 26.17
C ALA A 360 -6.88 16.38 27.31
N GLN A 361 -7.71 17.37 27.69
CA GLN A 361 -7.50 18.10 28.94
C GLN A 361 -7.71 17.19 30.16
N GLY A 362 -6.85 17.36 31.17
CA GLY A 362 -6.94 16.64 32.46
C GLY A 362 -5.71 15.78 32.73
N SER A 363 -5.80 14.95 33.78
CA SER A 363 -4.71 14.04 34.20
C SER A 363 -4.73 12.68 33.51
N THR A 364 -5.77 12.40 32.72
CA THR A 364 -5.93 11.11 32.02
C THR A 364 -6.38 11.41 30.61
N ASN A 365 -5.64 10.89 29.64
CA ASN A 365 -5.95 11.07 28.24
C ASN A 365 -7.04 10.06 27.83
N LEU A 366 -8.28 10.55 27.73
CA LEU A 366 -9.47 9.78 27.36
C LEU A 366 -10.10 10.32 26.08
N LEU A 367 -9.29 10.39 25.01
CA LEU A 367 -9.78 10.76 23.68
C LEU A 367 -10.51 9.59 23.03
N GLY A 368 -11.69 9.87 22.48
CA GLY A 368 -12.31 9.01 21.49
C GLY A 368 -11.84 9.40 20.10
N TYR A 369 -11.80 8.43 19.18
CA TYR A 369 -11.43 8.67 17.78
C TYR A 369 -12.53 8.17 16.84
N PHE A 370 -12.63 8.77 15.67
CA PHE A 370 -13.39 8.24 14.55
C PHE A 370 -12.46 7.76 13.44
N ILE A 371 -12.92 6.78 12.68
CA ILE A 371 -12.39 6.45 11.36
C ILE A 371 -13.53 6.64 10.35
N GLY A 372 -13.23 7.35 9.26
CA GLY A 372 -14.13 7.59 8.14
C GLY A 372 -13.56 6.99 6.86
N PHE A 373 -14.45 6.53 5.99
CA PHE A 373 -14.09 5.83 4.76
C PHE A 373 -14.71 6.52 3.54
N THR A 374 -13.97 6.55 2.44
CA THR A 374 -14.41 7.04 1.12
C THR A 374 -13.93 6.08 0.03
N ASP A 375 -14.65 6.03 -1.09
CA ASP A 375 -14.18 5.29 -2.26
C ASP A 375 -12.82 5.80 -2.72
N LEU A 376 -11.97 4.89 -3.22
CA LEU A 376 -10.83 5.29 -4.03
C LEU A 376 -11.34 5.79 -5.39
N PRO A 377 -10.91 6.98 -5.85
CA PRO A 377 -11.18 7.39 -7.21
C PRO A 377 -10.67 6.36 -8.20
N LYS A 378 -11.57 5.88 -9.08
CA LYS A 378 -11.17 5.03 -10.19
C LYS A 378 -10.32 5.86 -11.18
N PRO A 379 -9.29 5.26 -11.80
CA PRO A 379 -8.52 5.91 -12.85
C PRO A 379 -9.43 6.42 -13.99
N THR A 380 -9.05 7.54 -14.60
CA THR A 380 -9.89 8.25 -15.60
C THR A 380 -9.93 7.61 -16.98
N SER A 381 -8.95 6.79 -17.33
CA SER A 381 -9.06 5.86 -18.46
C SER A 381 -9.20 4.46 -17.89
N GLU A 382 -10.31 3.77 -18.25
CA GLU A 382 -10.24 2.34 -18.60
C GLU A 382 -9.09 2.26 -19.56
#